data_AF-A0A433SCZ2-F1
#
_entry.id   AF-A0A433SCZ2-F1
#
_cell.length_a   1.000
_cell.length_b   1.000
_cell.length_c   1.000
_cell.angle_alpha   90.00
_cell.angle_beta   90.00
_cell.angle_gamma   90.00
#
_symmetry.space_group_name_H-M   'P 1'
#
loop_
_entity.id
_entity.type
_entity.pdbx_description
1 polymer ?
#
loop_
_entity_poly.entity_id
_entity_poly.type
_entity_poly.pdbx_seq_one_letter_code
_entity_poly.pdbx_strand_id
1 'polypeptide(L)'
;MQKYKIGDEMASKYKGSGHVLAAVTNGRVVGLVYIHDVLPDYDDSSSMHDLKIAANDPKMSPVVSELNALGHVYVGICSAWELMVL
;
A
#
# COMPACT_ATOMS: atom_id res chain seq x y z
N MET A 1 -2.50 -13.77 -7.82
CA MET A 1 -2.39 -12.61 -6.92
C MET A 1 -2.71 -13.07 -5.51
N GLN A 2 -1.81 -12.79 -4.58
CA GLN A 2 -2.03 -13.09 -3.17
C GLN A 2 -2.88 -11.97 -2.54
N LYS A 3 -3.69 -12.31 -1.54
CA LYS A 3 -4.60 -11.38 -0.87
C LYS A 3 -4.39 -11.38 0.63
N TYR A 4 -4.48 -10.21 1.23
CA TYR A 4 -4.45 -10.04 2.68
C TYR A 4 -5.66 -9.22 3.13
N LYS A 5 -6.28 -9.64 4.24
CA LYS A 5 -7.39 -8.89 4.83
C LYS A 5 -6.86 -7.67 5.56
N ILE A 6 -7.59 -6.58 5.43
CA ILE A 6 -7.39 -5.35 6.20
C ILE A 6 -8.38 -5.40 7.36
N GLY A 7 -7.85 -5.48 8.58
CA GLY A 7 -8.67 -5.49 9.78
C GLY A 7 -9.16 -4.10 10.17
N ASP A 8 -10.12 -4.04 11.08
CA ASP A 8 -10.73 -2.80 11.58
C ASP A 8 -9.70 -1.87 12.24
N GLU A 9 -8.57 -2.41 12.73
CA GLU A 9 -7.45 -1.62 13.25
C GLU A 9 -6.87 -0.63 12.23
N MET A 10 -7.03 -0.92 10.94
CA MET A 10 -6.59 -0.06 9.83
C MET A 10 -7.69 0.87 9.32
N ALA A 11 -8.88 0.90 9.93
CA ALA A 11 -10.01 1.71 9.45
C ALA A 11 -9.68 3.20 9.30
N SER A 12 -8.84 3.76 10.17
CA SER A 12 -8.39 5.15 10.08
C SER A 12 -7.43 5.43 8.93
N LYS A 13 -6.77 4.39 8.41
CA LYS A 13 -5.84 4.45 7.28
C LYS A 13 -6.49 3.99 5.96
N TYR A 14 -7.57 3.22 6.02
CA TYR A 14 -8.29 2.74 4.85
C TYR A 14 -9.11 3.87 4.22
N LYS A 15 -8.79 4.23 2.98
CA LYS A 15 -9.43 5.32 2.21
C LYS A 15 -10.31 4.82 1.07
N GLY A 16 -10.57 3.51 1.01
CA GLY A 16 -11.30 2.88 -0.08
C GLY A 16 -10.37 2.29 -1.14
N SER A 17 -10.83 2.26 -2.39
CA SER A 17 -10.06 1.66 -3.49
C SER A 17 -8.90 2.55 -3.91
N GLY A 18 -7.71 1.99 -4.08
CA GLY A 18 -6.54 2.76 -4.55
C GLY A 18 -5.23 1.97 -4.49
N HIS A 19 -4.16 2.58 -4.98
CA HIS A 19 -2.84 1.98 -4.96
C HIS A 19 -2.11 2.27 -3.65
N VAL A 20 -1.44 1.24 -3.11
CA VAL A 20 -0.89 1.29 -1.76
C VAL A 20 0.45 0.58 -1.63
N LEU A 21 1.23 1.04 -0.65
CA LEU A 21 2.21 0.23 0.05
C LEU A 21 1.61 -0.28 1.35
N ALA A 22 1.82 -1.55 1.64
CA ALA A 22 1.29 -2.17 2.85
C ALA A 22 2.33 -3.07 3.52
N ALA A 23 2.43 -2.95 4.85
CA ALA A 23 3.19 -3.88 5.67
C ALA A 23 2.27 -5.04 6.08
N VAL A 24 2.75 -6.27 5.88
CA VAL A 24 2.03 -7.49 6.26
C VAL A 24 2.87 -8.29 7.25
N THR A 25 2.22 -8.68 8.35
CA THR A 25 2.79 -9.54 9.40
C THR A 25 1.79 -10.60 9.76
N ASN A 26 2.23 -11.87 9.83
CA ASN A 26 1.36 -13.02 10.13
C ASN A 26 0.08 -13.09 9.26
N GLY A 27 0.20 -12.73 7.98
CA GLY A 27 -0.91 -12.75 7.03
C GLY A 27 -1.97 -11.66 7.21
N ARG A 28 -1.67 -10.61 7.99
CA ARG A 28 -2.55 -9.45 8.21
C ARG A 28 -1.85 -8.15 7.83
N VAL A 29 -2.61 -7.20 7.30
CA VAL A 29 -2.11 -5.85 7.01
C VAL A 29 -1.98 -5.08 8.33
N VAL A 30 -0.76 -4.70 8.68
CA VAL A 30 -0.43 -3.96 9.93
C VAL A 30 -0.02 -2.51 9.67
N GLY A 31 0.20 -2.15 8.40
CA GLY A 31 0.45 -0.79 7.98
C GLY A 31 -0.01 -0.59 6.54
N LEU A 32 -0.53 0.59 6.22
CA LEU A 32 -1.09 0.94 4.93
C LEU A 32 -0.80 2.41 4.65
N VAL A 33 -0.30 2.71 3.45
CA VAL A 33 -0.12 4.08 2.93
C VAL A 33 -0.50 4.09 1.46
N TYR A 34 -1.33 5.07 1.06
CA TYR A 34 -1.71 5.25 -0.35
C TYR A 34 -0.62 5.99 -1.10
N ILE A 35 -0.39 5.63 -2.36
CA ILE A 35 0.63 6.29 -3.18
C ILE A 35 0.32 7.78 -3.34
N HIS A 36 -0.95 8.14 -3.57
CA HIS A 36 -1.39 9.53 -3.70
C HIS A 36 -1.16 10.39 -2.45
N ASP A 37 -1.01 9.78 -1.26
CA ASP A 37 -0.72 10.53 -0.03
C ASP A 37 0.72 11.06 0.01
N VAL A 38 1.64 10.35 -0.66
CA VAL A 38 3.08 10.66 -0.69
C VAL A 38 3.44 11.38 -1.99
N LEU A 39 2.77 10.99 -3.08
CA LEU A 39 2.93 11.53 -4.42
C LEU A 39 1.56 12.11 -4.87
N PRO A 40 1.23 13.37 -4.51
CA PRO A 40 -0.09 13.94 -4.78
C PRO A 40 -0.48 14.01 -6.26
N ASP A 41 0.52 14.05 -7.15
CA ASP A 41 0.33 14.07 -8.60
C ASP A 41 0.14 12.66 -9.21
N TYR A 42 0.17 11.61 -8.38
CA TYR A 42 -0.03 10.24 -8.84
C TYR A 42 -1.52 9.95 -9.07
N ASP A 43 -1.85 9.48 -10.27
CA ASP A 43 -3.19 9.04 -10.62
C ASP A 43 -3.37 7.54 -10.29
N ASP A 44 -4.27 7.23 -9.34
CA ASP A 44 -4.59 5.86 -8.93
C ASP A 44 -5.26 5.03 -10.05
N SER A 45 -5.67 5.64 -11.16
CA SER A 45 -6.13 4.92 -12.37
C SER A 45 -4.99 4.47 -13.29
N SER A 46 -3.74 4.82 -12.95
CA SER A 46 -2.54 4.46 -13.72
C SER A 46 -2.30 2.97 -13.80
N SER A 47 -1.46 2.54 -14.74
CA SER A 47 -1.16 1.13 -14.93
C SER A 47 -0.39 0.53 -13.74
N MET A 48 -0.38 -0.79 -13.64
CA MET A 48 0.46 -1.50 -12.68
C MET A 48 1.97 -1.23 -12.88
N HIS A 49 2.39 -0.86 -14.09
CA HIS A 49 3.77 -0.47 -14.35
C HIS A 49 4.09 0.86 -13.67
N ASP A 50 3.19 1.84 -13.79
CA ASP A 50 3.33 3.16 -13.16
C ASP A 50 3.30 3.05 -11.63
N LEU A 51 2.50 2.14 -11.08
CA LEU A 51 2.53 1.81 -9.65
C LEU A 51 3.91 1.32 -9.19
N LYS A 52 4.56 0.41 -9.94
CA LYS A 52 5.91 -0.05 -9.59
C LYS A 52 6.93 1.08 -9.64
N ILE A 53 6.81 1.98 -10.62
CA ILE A 53 7.70 3.15 -10.72
C ILE A 53 7.47 4.08 -9.52
N ALA A 54 6.22 4.43 -9.24
CA ALA A 54 5.85 5.30 -8.13
C ALA A 54 6.28 4.72 -6.77
N ALA A 55 6.14 3.42 -6.56
CA ALA A 55 6.58 2.74 -5.34
C ALA A 55 8.11 2.79 -5.13
N ASN A 56 8.89 2.97 -6.20
CA ASN A 56 10.34 3.14 -6.14
C ASN A 56 10.77 4.63 -6.20
N ASP A 57 9.82 5.58 -6.17
CA ASP A 57 10.16 7.00 -6.10
C ASP A 57 10.96 7.28 -4.82
N PRO A 58 12.05 8.08 -4.88
CA PRO A 58 12.86 8.40 -3.71
C PRO A 58 12.04 8.95 -2.52
N LYS A 59 10.94 9.66 -2.77
CA LYS A 59 10.03 10.19 -1.73
C LYS A 59 9.32 9.08 -0.96
N MET A 60 9.20 7.87 -1.51
CA MET A 60 8.64 6.71 -0.82
C MET A 60 9.62 6.09 0.18
N SER A 61 10.92 6.41 0.10
CA SER A 61 11.95 5.75 0.93
C SER A 61 11.67 5.80 2.45
N PRO A 62 11.26 6.95 3.04
CA PRO A 62 10.91 7.00 4.45
C PRO A 62 9.71 6.10 4.78
N VAL A 63 8.69 6.10 3.93
CA VAL A 63 7.47 5.30 4.10
C VAL A 63 7.78 3.80 4.01
N VAL A 64 8.61 3.40 3.04
CA VAL A 64 9.08 2.02 2.91
C VAL A 64 9.87 1.60 4.14
N SER A 65 10.71 2.48 4.70
CA SER A 65 11.46 2.21 5.93
C SER A 65 10.53 2.01 7.13
N GLU A 66 9.54 2.90 7.32
CA GLU A 66 8.56 2.80 8.40
C GLU A 66 7.72 1.51 8.29
N LEU A 67 7.25 1.18 7.09
CA LEU A 67 6.47 -0.04 6.86
C LEU A 67 7.31 -1.31 7.05
N ASN A 68 8.59 -1.31 6.63
CA ASN A 68 9.49 -2.45 6.86
C ASN A 68 9.75 -2.71 8.33
N ALA A 69 9.69 -1.69 9.20
CA ALA A 69 9.80 -1.88 10.64
C ALA A 69 8.60 -2.61 11.24
N LEU A 70 7.44 -2.61 10.55
CA LEU A 70 6.21 -3.26 11.00
C LEU A 70 6.05 -4.69 10.44
N GLY A 71 6.59 -4.96 9.26
CA GLY A 71 6.39 -6.22 8.55
C GLY A 71 6.97 -6.24 7.15
N HIS A 72 6.64 -7.29 6.38
CA HIS A 72 7.07 -7.38 4.99
C HIS A 72 6.24 -6.41 4.13
N VAL A 73 6.91 -5.56 3.37
CA VAL A 73 6.26 -4.53 2.54
C VAL A 73 5.86 -5.11 1.19
N TYR A 74 4.62 -4.85 0.81
CA TYR A 74 4.07 -5.18 -0.49
C TYR A 74 3.53 -3.94 -1.19
N VAL A 75 3.66 -3.92 -2.51
CA VAL A 75 2.95 -3.01 -3.41
C VAL A 75 1.67 -3.70 -3.87
N GLY A 76 0.56 -2.96 -3.93
CA GLY A 76 -0.67 -3.54 -4.44
C GLY A 76 -1.83 -2.57 -4.53
N ILE A 77 -3.00 -3.16 -4.75
CA ILE A 77 -4.28 -2.47 -4.81
C ILE A 77 -5.05 -2.77 -3.53
N CYS A 78 -5.49 -1.71 -2.87
CA CYS A 78 -6.44 -1.79 -1.78
C CYS A 78 -7.85 -1.72 -2.38
N SER A 79 -8.74 -2.66 -2.06
CA SER A 79 -10.15 -2.61 -2.48
C SER A 79 -11.00 -3.54 -1.63
N ALA A 80 -12.22 -3.14 -1.30
CA ALA A 80 -13.17 -3.93 -0.50
C ALA A 80 -12.55 -4.55 0.79
N TRP A 81 -11.76 -3.77 1.54
CA TRP A 81 -11.03 -4.23 2.74
C TRP A 81 -10.01 -5.36 2.51
N GLU A 82 -9.55 -5.51 1.27
CA GLU A 82 -8.50 -6.45 0.89
C GLU A 82 -7.33 -5.69 0.25
N LEU A 83 -6.12 -6.17 0.56
CA LEU A 83 -4.92 -5.87 -0.20
C LEU A 83 -4.72 -6.98 -1.23
N MET A 84 -4.64 -6.61 -2.50
CA MET A 84 -4.25 -7.48 -3.61
C MET A 84 -2.83 -7.12 -4.03
N VAL A 85 -1.86 -8.00 -3.75
CA VAL A 85 -0.45 -7.71 -4.02
C VAL A 85 -0.08 -7.96 -5.48
N LEU A 86 0.81 -7.08 -5.98
CA LEU A 86 1.34 -7.06 -7.35
C LEU A 86 2.61 -7.90 -7.51
#